data_AF-I3ZH49-F1
#
_entry.id   AF-I3ZH49-F1
#
_cell.length_a   1.000
_cell.length_b   1.000
_cell.length_c   1.000
_cell.angle_alpha   90.00
_cell.angle_beta   90.00
_cell.angle_gamma   90.00
#
_symmetry.space_group_name_H-M   'P 1'
#
loop_
_entity.id
_entity.type
_entity.pdbx_description
1 polymer ?
#
loop_
_entity_poly.entity_id
_entity_poly.type
_entity_poly.pdbx_seq_one_letter_code
_entity_poly.pdbx_strand_id
1 'polypeptide(L)'
;MLEMLPDGASLRDHLADARVEFMKDGGMGSLRFTGLGPRKMDHELIAVRARDEDGMGLEISLNVDQDGDLFELDIWRVDFKPLLRLPEPGELKRA
;
A
#
# COMPACT_ATOMS: atom_id res chain seq x y z
N MET A 1 11.87 -15.56 3.91
CA MET A 1 11.23 -16.80 3.39
C MET A 1 9.74 -16.51 3.40
N LEU A 2 9.09 -16.53 2.24
CA LEU A 2 7.69 -16.15 1.97
C LEU A 2 6.65 -17.07 2.65
N GLU A 3 6.87 -17.47 3.90
CA GLU A 3 6.00 -18.40 4.63
C GLU A 3 4.98 -17.69 5.56
N MET A 4 5.03 -16.35 5.66
CA MET A 4 4.12 -15.59 6.54
C MET A 4 3.04 -14.78 5.80
N LEU A 5 3.00 -14.84 4.48
CA LEU A 5 1.80 -14.50 3.72
C LEU A 5 1.28 -15.82 3.18
N PRO A 6 0.23 -16.41 3.79
CA PRO A 6 -0.23 -17.70 3.33
C PRO A 6 -0.79 -17.49 1.91
N ASP A 7 -0.76 -18.54 1.08
CA ASP A 7 -1.22 -18.57 -0.31
C ASP A 7 -2.29 -17.52 -0.61
N GLY A 8 -2.29 -16.87 -1.79
CA GLY A 8 -3.10 -15.67 -2.08
C GLY A 8 -4.59 -15.66 -1.69
N ALA A 9 -5.20 -16.80 -1.35
CA ALA A 9 -6.44 -16.88 -0.58
C ALA A 9 -6.35 -16.26 0.83
N SER A 10 -5.33 -16.56 1.62
CA SER A 10 -5.18 -16.03 2.99
C SER A 10 -4.86 -14.54 3.01
N LEU A 11 -4.14 -13.99 2.03
CA LEU A 11 -3.97 -12.54 1.94
C LEU A 11 -5.31 -11.83 1.75
N ARG A 12 -6.23 -12.39 0.96
CA ARG A 12 -7.57 -11.82 0.75
C ARG A 12 -8.38 -11.81 2.05
N ASP A 13 -8.30 -12.88 2.82
CA ASP A 13 -8.98 -12.97 4.12
C ASP A 13 -8.41 -11.93 5.10
N HIS A 14 -7.08 -11.77 5.14
CA HIS A 14 -6.44 -10.73 5.95
C HIS A 14 -6.82 -9.31 5.51
N LEU A 15 -7.00 -9.07 4.22
CA LEU A 15 -7.41 -7.77 3.69
C LEU A 15 -8.89 -7.44 4.00
N ALA A 16 -9.77 -8.45 4.03
CA ALA A 16 -11.19 -8.22 4.26
C ALA A 16 -11.49 -7.66 5.67
N ASP A 17 -10.72 -8.11 6.68
CA ASP A 17 -10.86 -7.67 8.07
C ASP A 17 -9.82 -6.62 8.49
N ALA A 18 -8.95 -6.22 7.55
CA ALA A 18 -7.89 -5.25 7.82
C ALA A 18 -8.48 -3.91 8.27
N ARG A 19 -8.03 -3.44 9.43
CA ARG A 19 -8.33 -2.09 9.91
C ARG A 19 -7.26 -1.14 9.43
N VAL A 20 -7.68 -0.10 8.73
CA VAL A 20 -6.78 0.91 8.17
C VAL A 20 -7.19 2.31 8.60
N GLU A 21 -6.23 3.22 8.62
CA GLU A 21 -6.45 4.65 8.73
C GLU A 21 -5.78 5.41 7.59
N PHE A 22 -6.39 6.52 7.17
CA PHE A 22 -5.74 7.43 6.22
C PHE A 22 -4.54 8.12 6.87
N MET A 23 -3.44 8.17 6.14
CA MET A 23 -2.25 8.88 6.58
C MET A 23 -2.39 10.38 6.35
N LYS A 24 -1.73 11.17 7.21
CA LYS A 24 -1.61 12.63 7.03
C LYS A 24 -0.42 12.96 6.12
N ASP A 25 -0.50 12.50 4.88
CA ASP A 25 0.58 12.49 3.88
C ASP A 25 0.52 13.65 2.87
N GLY A 26 -0.34 14.65 3.11
CA GLY A 26 -0.58 15.73 2.17
C GLY A 26 -1.66 15.41 1.11
N GLY A 27 -2.41 14.33 1.28
CA GLY A 27 -3.50 13.93 0.38
C GLY A 27 -3.06 12.94 -0.70
N MET A 28 -1.98 12.19 -0.49
CA MET A 28 -1.55 11.13 -1.40
C MET A 28 -2.49 9.92 -1.36
N GLY A 29 -3.19 9.74 -0.25
CA GLY A 29 -4.16 8.65 -0.09
C GLY A 29 -3.54 7.37 0.47
N SER A 30 -2.32 7.43 1.02
CA SER A 30 -1.68 6.31 1.69
C SER A 30 -2.51 5.84 2.90
N LEU A 31 -2.50 4.53 3.12
CA LEU A 31 -3.20 3.88 4.23
C LEU A 31 -2.20 3.24 5.18
N ARG A 32 -2.42 3.43 6.47
CA ARG A 32 -1.70 2.71 7.54
C ARG A 32 -2.56 1.56 8.03
N PHE A 33 -2.01 0.34 8.01
CA PHE A 33 -2.67 -0.80 8.65
C PHE A 33 -2.48 -0.71 10.16
N THR A 34 -3.60 -0.71 10.87
CA THR A 34 -3.63 -0.63 12.33
C THR A 34 -3.52 -2.03 12.93
N GLY A 35 -2.70 -2.17 13.96
CA GLY A 35 -2.48 -3.44 14.66
C GLY A 35 -2.23 -3.20 16.13
N LEU A 36 -2.01 -4.28 16.88
CA LEU A 36 -1.73 -4.21 18.31
C LEU A 36 -0.25 -3.90 18.54
N GLY A 37 0.02 -2.94 19.44
CA GLY A 37 1.38 -2.63 19.88
C GLY A 37 2.18 -1.70 18.96
N PRO A 38 3.42 -1.37 19.36
CA PRO A 38 4.32 -0.53 18.56
C PRO A 38 4.88 -1.33 17.39
N ARG A 39 4.41 -1.01 16.18
CA ARG A 39 4.85 -1.66 14.93
C ARG A 39 5.93 -0.84 14.22
N LYS A 40 6.83 -1.49 13.50
CA LYS A 40 7.87 -0.84 12.68
C LYS A 40 7.92 -1.46 11.30
N MET A 41 7.98 -0.61 10.28
CA MET A 41 8.20 -1.04 8.90
C MET A 41 9.49 -1.88 8.82
N ASP A 42 9.45 -2.94 8.02
CA ASP A 42 10.63 -3.75 7.69
C ASP A 42 11.01 -3.61 6.22
N HIS A 43 10.18 -4.11 5.30
CA HIS A 43 10.46 -4.07 3.87
C HIS A 43 9.21 -3.92 2.99
N GLU A 44 9.45 -3.52 1.75
CA GLU A 44 8.44 -3.49 0.69
C GLU A 44 8.17 -4.91 0.19
N LEU A 45 6.89 -5.30 0.19
CA LEU A 45 6.43 -6.57 -0.35
C LEU A 45 6.29 -6.51 -1.88
N ILE A 46 5.71 -5.43 -2.39
CA ILE A 46 5.53 -5.19 -3.83
C ILE A 46 5.37 -3.71 -4.12
N ALA A 47 5.93 -3.27 -5.24
CA ALA A 47 5.67 -1.97 -5.85
C ALA A 47 5.02 -2.11 -7.24
N VAL A 48 4.12 -1.18 -7.52
CA VAL A 48 3.51 -0.97 -8.83
C VAL A 48 3.55 0.50 -9.20
N ARG A 49 3.49 0.77 -10.51
CA ARG A 49 3.38 2.09 -11.09
C ARG A 49 2.04 2.25 -11.79
N ALA A 50 1.51 3.45 -11.74
CA ALA A 50 0.31 3.86 -12.44
C ALA A 50 0.43 5.31 -12.91
N ARG A 51 -0.67 5.85 -13.44
CA ARG A 51 -0.82 7.29 -13.69
C ARG A 51 -2.06 7.78 -12.97
N ASP A 52 -1.99 8.97 -12.41
CA ASP A 52 -3.14 9.69 -11.87
C ASP A 52 -4.03 10.19 -13.03
N GLU A 53 -5.19 10.76 -12.70
CA GLU A 53 -6.18 11.23 -13.67
C GLU A 53 -5.63 12.26 -14.68
N ASP A 54 -4.66 13.08 -14.27
CA ASP A 54 -3.98 14.05 -15.13
C ASP A 54 -2.73 13.51 -15.84
N GLY A 55 -2.49 12.19 -15.75
CA GLY A 55 -1.37 11.51 -16.37
C GLY A 55 -0.07 11.54 -15.56
N MET A 56 -0.06 12.20 -14.39
CA MET A 56 1.11 12.25 -13.51
C MET A 56 1.49 10.86 -12.99
N GLY A 57 2.79 10.60 -12.85
CA GLY A 57 3.28 9.30 -12.40
C GLY A 57 2.89 9.01 -10.95
N LEU A 58 2.45 7.78 -10.69
CA LEU A 58 2.24 7.24 -9.36
C LEU A 58 3.17 6.04 -9.12
N GLU A 59 3.69 5.94 -7.90
CA GLU A 59 4.34 4.75 -7.35
C GLU A 59 3.54 4.31 -6.13
N ILE A 60 3.17 3.02 -6.09
CA ILE A 60 2.32 2.46 -5.04
C ILE A 60 3.01 1.22 -4.50
N SER A 61 3.28 1.21 -3.20
CA SER A 61 4.01 0.15 -2.52
C SER A 61 3.17 -0.42 -1.38
N LEU A 62 3.17 -1.75 -1.26
CA LEU A 62 2.63 -2.44 -0.10
C LEU A 62 3.80 -2.88 0.79
N ASN A 63 3.83 -2.38 2.02
CA ASN A 63 4.90 -2.59 2.98
C ASN A 63 4.44 -3.51 4.11
N VAL A 64 5.37 -4.30 4.65
CA VAL A 64 5.15 -5.15 5.84
C VAL A 64 6.01 -4.67 7.02
N ASP A 65 5.63 -5.08 8.22
CA ASP A 65 6.39 -4.80 9.44
C ASP A 65 7.38 -5.92 9.79
N GLN A 66 8.08 -5.76 10.91
CA GLN A 66 9.07 -6.71 11.42
C GLN A 66 8.48 -8.07 11.80
N ASP A 67 7.17 -8.15 12.02
CA ASP A 67 6.44 -9.38 12.30
C ASP A 67 5.82 -9.96 11.01
N GLY A 68 6.10 -9.36 9.84
CA GLY A 68 5.61 -9.78 8.53
C GLY A 68 4.15 -9.44 8.23
N ASP A 69 3.50 -8.68 9.11
CA ASP A 69 2.11 -8.24 8.94
C ASP A 69 2.03 -7.02 8.03
N LEU A 70 0.91 -6.86 7.31
CA LEU A 70 0.64 -5.68 6.47
C LEU A 70 0.78 -4.40 7.30
N PHE A 71 1.62 -3.49 6.83
CA PHE A 71 1.98 -2.29 7.57
C PHE A 71 1.47 -1.02 6.90
N GLU A 72 1.70 -0.85 5.60
CA GLU A 72 1.35 0.39 4.89
C GLU A 72 1.05 0.12 3.42
N LEU A 73 0.02 0.77 2.89
CA LEU A 73 -0.15 1.01 1.46
C LEU A 73 0.32 2.43 1.20
N ASP A 74 1.55 2.57 0.71
CA ASP A 74 2.14 3.86 0.41
C ASP A 74 1.83 4.26 -1.03
N ILE A 75 1.23 5.42 -1.22
CA ILE A 75 0.93 6.01 -2.52
C ILE A 75 1.77 7.26 -2.64
N TRP A 76 2.52 7.33 -3.73
CA TRP A 76 3.41 8.43 -4.02
C TRP A 76 3.11 9.01 -5.40
N ARG A 77 2.79 10.31 -5.44
CA ARG A 77 2.69 11.06 -6.68
C ARG A 77 3.97 11.86 -6.93
N VAL A 78 4.55 11.71 -8.12
CA VAL A 78 5.92 12.20 -8.41
C VAL A 78 6.08 13.73 -8.40
N ASP A 79 4.99 14.50 -8.44
CA ASP A 79 4.98 15.96 -8.33
C ASP A 79 4.54 16.47 -6.95
N PHE A 80 4.41 15.58 -5.96
CA PHE A 80 4.09 15.88 -4.56
C PHE A 80 2.73 16.58 -4.35
N LYS A 81 1.82 16.51 -5.32
CA LYS A 81 0.44 17.01 -5.19
C LYS A 81 -0.50 15.95 -4.65
N PRO A 82 -1.66 16.34 -4.07
CA PRO A 82 -2.69 15.40 -3.69
C PRO A 82 -3.11 14.50 -4.86
N LEU A 83 -3.42 13.25 -4.54
CA LEU A 83 -3.97 12.27 -5.48
C LEU A 83 -5.34 12.75 -5.96
N LEU A 84 -5.57 12.72 -7.27
CA LEU A 84 -6.88 13.04 -7.84
C LEU A 84 -7.80 11.82 -7.80
N ARG A 85 -7.28 10.65 -8.16
CA ARG A 85 -8.04 9.40 -8.19
C ARG A 85 -7.16 8.18 -7.91
N LEU A 86 -7.70 7.21 -7.18
CA LEU A 86 -7.08 5.89 -7.08
C LEU A 86 -7.14 5.16 -8.44
N PRO A 87 -6.03 4.58 -8.92
CA PRO A 87 -6.03 3.80 -10.15
C PRO A 87 -6.85 2.51 -10.01
N GLU A 88 -7.47 2.11 -11.12
CA GLU A 88 -8.16 0.82 -11.24
C GLU A 88 -7.13 -0.31 -11.37
N PRO A 89 -7.47 -1.56 -10.98
CA PRO A 89 -6.54 -2.69 -11.06
C PRO A 89 -5.91 -2.92 -12.43
N GLY A 90 -6.64 -2.62 -13.52
CA GLY A 90 -6.15 -2.76 -14.91
C GLY A 90 -5.14 -1.70 -15.34
N GLU A 91 -4.94 -0.65 -14.54
CA GLU A 91 -4.01 0.47 -14.83
C GLU A 91 -2.63 0.26 -14.18
N LEU A 92 -2.52 -0.71 -13.27
CA LEU A 92 -1.32 -1.01 -12.50
C LEU A 92 -0.29 -1.78 -13.35
N LYS A 93 0.97 -1.39 -13.23
CA LYS A 93 2.10 -2.08 -13.85
C LYS A 93 3.13 -2.39 -12.77
N ARG A 94 3.71 -3.58 -12.78
CA ARG A 94 4.79 -3.91 -11.82
C ARG A 94 5.96 -2.94 -12.01
N ALA A 95 6.48 -2.41 -10.91
CA ALA A 95 7.60 -1.48 -10.92
C ALA A 95 8.92 -2.15 -11.32
#